data_AF-A0A829FB18-F1
#
_entry.id   AF-A0A829FB18-F1
#
_cell.length_a   1.000
_cell.length_b   1.000
_cell.length_c   1.000
_cell.angle_alpha   90.00
_cell.angle_beta   90.00
_cell.angle_gamma   90.00
#
_symmetry.space_group_name_H-M   'P 1'
#
loop_
_entity.id
_entity.type
_entity.pdbx_description
1 polymer ?
#
loop_
_entity_poly.entity_id
_entity_poly.type
_entity_poly.pdbx_seq_one_letter_code
_entity_poly.pdbx_strand_id
1 'polypeptide(L)'
;MTTKAQRKAIIDEKVSAEKARILEIMNLSDLYTITLDPLIESYLDIFEIYQHKYLLWKEKGFPETQKFTNKSGATNQSKHPLAQQVETWADKKMKALDLLGLTNKAKTGRLIAGGSTARKDEEITRPEVKPVDELAAHRNKWRKKAGAEK
;
A
#
# COMPACT_ATOMS: atom_id res chain seq x y z
N MET A 1 -1.22 -28.61 18.45
CA MET A 1 -1.00 -27.18 18.74
C MET A 1 0.50 -26.94 18.74
N THR A 2 1.01 -26.16 17.79
CA THR A 2 2.43 -25.76 17.74
C THR A 2 2.75 -24.86 18.93
N THR A 3 3.96 -24.94 19.48
CA THR A 3 4.38 -24.07 20.59
C THR A 3 4.68 -22.66 20.09
N LYS A 4 4.73 -21.68 21.00
CA LYS A 4 5.10 -20.28 20.64
C LYS A 4 6.51 -20.22 20.03
N ALA A 5 7.44 -21.01 20.55
CA ALA A 5 8.81 -21.09 20.04
C ALA A 5 8.87 -21.71 18.64
N GLN A 6 8.12 -22.80 18.41
CA GLN A 6 8.02 -23.42 17.08
C GLN A 6 7.42 -22.46 16.06
N ARG A 7 6.35 -21.73 16.42
CA ARG A 7 5.78 -20.69 15.55
C ARG A 7 6.81 -19.62 15.19
N LYS A 8 7.60 -19.15 16.16
CA LYS A 8 8.63 -18.14 15.91
C LYS A 8 9.67 -18.66 14.91
N ALA A 9 10.19 -19.87 15.11
CA ALA A 9 11.18 -20.47 14.20
C ALA A 9 10.66 -20.57 12.75
N ILE A 10 9.41 -21.04 12.57
CA ILE A 10 8.77 -21.13 11.25
C ILE A 10 8.62 -19.74 10.61
N ILE A 11 8.31 -18.72 11.40
CA ILE A 11 8.15 -17.35 10.89
C ILE A 11 9.51 -16.76 10.52
N ASP A 12 10.52 -16.89 11.37
CA ASP A 12 11.88 -16.38 11.15
C ASP A 12 12.48 -16.98 9.86
N GLU A 13 12.27 -18.28 9.61
CA GLU A 13 12.66 -18.96 8.37
C GLU A 13 11.96 -18.35 7.14
N LYS A 14 10.63 -18.14 7.23
CA LYS A 14 9.86 -17.53 6.14
C LYS A 14 10.25 -16.08 5.87
N VAL A 15 10.52 -15.29 6.91
CA VAL A 15 10.97 -13.89 6.77
C VAL A 15 12.34 -13.85 6.10
N SER A 16 13.24 -14.73 6.49
CA SER A 16 14.58 -14.83 5.88
C SER A 16 14.51 -15.22 4.40
N ALA A 17 13.67 -16.19 4.06
CA ALA A 17 13.43 -16.59 2.67
C ALA A 17 12.80 -15.46 1.83
N GLU A 18 11.83 -14.74 2.39
CA GLU A 18 11.19 -13.62 1.70
C GLU A 18 12.15 -12.43 1.50
N LYS A 19 13.02 -12.15 2.48
CA LYS A 19 14.08 -11.14 2.34
C LYS A 19 15.01 -11.48 1.17
N ALA A 20 15.50 -12.72 1.12
CA ALA A 20 16.36 -13.17 0.03
C ALA A 20 15.68 -13.03 -1.33
N ARG A 21 14.41 -13.46 -1.42
CA ARG A 21 13.59 -13.36 -2.64
C ARG A 21 13.40 -11.90 -3.11
N ILE A 22 13.11 -10.98 -2.20
CA ILE A 22 12.91 -9.57 -2.55
C ILE A 22 14.19 -8.95 -3.06
N LEU A 23 15.32 -9.18 -2.38
CA LEU A 23 16.62 -8.68 -2.81
C LEU A 23 17.00 -9.25 -4.19
N GLU A 24 16.75 -10.54 -4.43
CA GLU A 24 16.97 -11.15 -5.74
C GLU A 24 16.13 -10.48 -6.84
N ILE A 25 14.83 -10.28 -6.62
CA ILE A 25 13.95 -9.63 -7.59
C ILE A 25 14.38 -8.17 -7.84
N MET A 26 14.73 -7.43 -6.80
CA MET A 26 15.15 -6.03 -6.91
C MET A 26 16.48 -5.90 -7.65
N ASN A 27 17.43 -6.83 -7.43
CA ASN A 27 18.69 -6.88 -8.15
C ASN A 27 18.48 -7.26 -9.63
N LEU A 28 17.65 -8.27 -9.92
CA LEU A 28 17.36 -8.67 -11.31
C LEU A 28 16.63 -7.59 -12.11
N SER A 29 15.93 -6.69 -11.42
CA SER A 29 15.16 -5.61 -12.05
C SER A 29 15.91 -4.26 -12.09
N ASP A 30 17.18 -4.21 -11.63
CA ASP A 30 17.97 -2.98 -11.44
C ASP A 30 17.23 -1.90 -10.62
N LEU A 31 16.31 -2.31 -9.74
CA LEU A 31 15.51 -1.41 -8.89
C LEU A 31 16.15 -1.17 -7.52
N TYR A 32 17.11 -2.01 -7.13
CA TYR A 32 17.70 -1.94 -5.81
C TYR A 32 18.54 -0.66 -5.63
N THR A 33 18.25 0.08 -4.58
CA THR A 33 19.08 1.17 -4.08
C THR A 33 19.13 1.10 -2.56
N ILE A 34 20.29 1.42 -1.96
CA ILE A 34 20.48 1.41 -0.50
C ILE A 34 19.45 2.27 0.27
N THR A 35 18.86 3.27 -0.41
CA THR A 35 17.79 4.11 0.13
C THR A 35 16.46 3.37 0.34
N LEU A 36 16.29 2.18 -0.25
CA LEU A 36 15.12 1.33 -0.08
C LEU A 36 15.23 0.39 1.12
N ASP A 37 16.41 0.25 1.74
CA ASP A 37 16.62 -0.65 2.89
C ASP A 37 15.59 -0.41 4.02
N PRO A 38 15.30 0.83 4.45
CA PRO A 38 14.27 1.06 5.47
C PRO A 38 12.86 0.64 5.03
N LEU A 39 12.55 0.74 3.73
CA LEU A 39 11.26 0.29 3.19
C LEU A 39 11.17 -1.24 3.11
N ILE A 40 12.29 -1.90 2.80
CA ILE A 40 12.39 -3.36 2.79
C ILE A 40 12.23 -3.89 4.22
N GLU A 41 12.90 -3.28 5.21
CA GLU A 41 12.75 -3.65 6.63
C GLU A 41 11.30 -3.48 7.09
N SER A 42 10.67 -2.34 6.79
CA SER A 42 9.26 -2.10 7.12
C SER A 42 8.33 -3.12 6.46
N TYR A 43 8.60 -3.51 5.21
CA TYR A 43 7.87 -4.59 4.55
C TYR A 43 8.02 -5.93 5.28
N LEU A 44 9.25 -6.29 5.68
CA LEU A 44 9.53 -7.54 6.36
C LEU A 44 8.85 -7.61 7.73
N ASP A 45 8.79 -6.51 8.47
CA ASP A 45 8.04 -6.41 9.73
C ASP A 45 6.54 -6.66 9.50
N ILE A 46 5.97 -6.04 8.47
CA ILE A 46 4.56 -6.25 8.07
C ILE A 46 4.33 -7.71 7.68
N PHE A 47 5.26 -8.30 6.94
CA PHE A 47 5.20 -9.69 6.50
C PHE A 47 5.28 -10.67 7.68
N GLU A 48 6.16 -10.41 8.65
CA GLU A 48 6.29 -11.20 9.88
C GLU A 48 4.95 -11.23 10.64
N ILE A 49 4.35 -10.06 10.85
CA ILE A 49 3.05 -9.94 11.54
C ILE A 49 1.97 -10.68 10.76
N TYR A 50 1.92 -10.51 9.43
CA TYR A 50 0.98 -11.24 8.57
C TYR A 50 1.12 -12.76 8.75
N GLN A 51 2.35 -13.31 8.67
CA GLN A 51 2.61 -14.75 8.82
C GLN A 51 2.19 -15.24 10.21
N HIS A 52 2.48 -14.45 11.25
CA HIS A 52 2.06 -14.77 12.60
C HIS A 52 0.54 -14.88 12.72
N LYS A 53 -0.21 -13.89 12.24
CA LYS A 53 -1.67 -13.90 12.28
C LYS A 53 -2.27 -15.01 11.43
N TYR A 54 -1.68 -15.26 10.26
CA TYR A 54 -2.10 -16.33 9.36
C TYR A 54 -1.93 -17.71 10.01
N LEU A 55 -0.80 -17.96 10.68
CA LEU A 55 -0.57 -19.22 11.39
C LEU A 55 -1.57 -19.43 12.54
N LEU A 56 -1.84 -18.39 13.33
CA LEU A 56 -2.86 -18.48 14.39
C LEU A 56 -4.26 -18.74 13.84
N TRP A 57 -4.60 -18.15 12.70
CA TRP A 57 -5.88 -18.39 12.03
C TRP A 57 -5.96 -19.81 11.46
N LYS A 58 -4.86 -20.32 10.88
CA LYS A 58 -4.72 -21.69 10.40
C LYS A 58 -4.87 -22.71 11.53
N GLU A 59 -4.23 -22.49 12.67
CA GLU A 59 -4.31 -23.39 13.84
C GLU A 59 -5.75 -23.51 14.38
N LYS A 60 -6.58 -22.48 14.20
CA LYS A 60 -8.00 -22.51 14.54
C LYS A 60 -8.90 -23.15 13.47
N GLY A 61 -8.33 -23.58 12.33
CA GLY A 61 -9.09 -24.15 11.22
C GLY A 61 -9.74 -23.12 10.31
N PHE A 62 -9.16 -21.93 10.20
CA PHE A 62 -9.66 -20.84 9.35
C PHE A 62 -11.15 -20.46 9.57
N PRO A 63 -11.58 -20.17 10.81
CA PRO A 63 -12.94 -19.72 11.06
C PRO A 63 -13.21 -18.41 10.33
N GLU A 64 -14.25 -18.39 9.50
CA GLU A 64 -14.67 -17.20 8.76
C GLU A 64 -15.48 -16.25 9.64
N THR A 65 -16.41 -16.81 10.43
CA THR A 65 -17.33 -16.05 11.26
C THR A 65 -17.28 -16.47 12.73
N GLN A 66 -17.73 -15.58 13.60
CA GLN A 66 -18.00 -15.82 15.01
C GLN A 66 -19.43 -15.40 15.31
N LYS A 67 -20.15 -16.23 16.06
CA LYS A 67 -21.46 -15.85 16.59
C LYS A 67 -21.27 -14.93 17.78
N PHE A 68 -21.98 -13.80 17.78
CA PHE A 68 -22.00 -12.85 18.88
C PHE A 68 -23.45 -12.54 19.24
N THR A 69 -23.79 -12.70 20.52
CA THR A 69 -25.09 -12.29 21.04
C THR A 69 -24.96 -10.88 21.60
N ASN A 70 -25.74 -9.96 21.04
CA ASN A 70 -25.74 -8.58 21.50
C ASN A 70 -26.54 -8.42 22.82
N LYS A 71 -26.51 -7.22 23.41
CA LYS A 71 -27.25 -6.93 24.65
C LYS A 71 -28.77 -7.05 24.51
N SER A 72 -29.30 -6.98 23.29
CA SER A 72 -30.74 -7.15 23.02
C SER A 72 -31.15 -8.61 22.77
N GLY A 73 -30.23 -9.57 22.95
CA GLY A 73 -30.51 -11.00 22.82
C GLY A 73 -30.51 -11.55 21.40
N ALA A 74 -30.24 -10.72 20.38
CA ALA A 74 -30.10 -11.18 19.00
C ALA A 74 -28.70 -11.78 18.76
N THR A 75 -28.64 -12.97 18.17
CA THR A 75 -27.39 -13.61 17.75
C THR A 75 -27.07 -13.24 16.31
N ASN A 76 -26.04 -12.41 16.13
CA ASN A 76 -25.52 -12.03 14.82
C ASN A 76 -24.26 -12.82 14.49
N GLN A 77 -23.98 -12.99 13.19
CA GLN A 77 -22.68 -13.45 12.72
C GLN A 77 -21.80 -12.24 12.41
N SER A 78 -20.59 -12.22 12.96
CA SER A 78 -19.55 -11.25 12.63
C SER A 78 -18.33 -11.97 12.08
N LYS A 79 -17.47 -11.26 11.34
CA LYS A 79 -16.22 -11.82 10.85
C LYS A 79 -15.32 -12.20 12.03
N HIS A 80 -14.67 -13.36 11.94
CA HIS A 80 -13.77 -13.79 13.00
C HIS A 80 -12.61 -12.78 13.16
N PRO A 81 -12.25 -12.35 14.39
CA PRO A 81 -11.24 -11.32 14.60
C PRO A 81 -9.88 -11.63 13.96
N LEU A 82 -9.46 -12.90 13.94
CA LEU A 82 -8.21 -13.29 13.24
C LEU A 82 -8.33 -13.19 11.72
N ALA A 83 -9.49 -13.50 11.14
CA ALA A 83 -9.72 -13.35 9.70
C ALA A 83 -9.64 -11.87 9.30
N GLN A 84 -10.24 -10.98 10.11
CA GLN A 84 -10.12 -9.53 9.92
C GLN A 84 -8.67 -9.06 10.05
N GLN A 85 -7.92 -9.55 11.05
CA GLN A 85 -6.51 -9.18 11.22
C GLN A 85 -5.67 -9.63 10.02
N VAL A 86 -5.86 -10.86 9.54
CA VAL A 86 -5.11 -11.41 8.39
C VAL A 86 -5.39 -10.57 7.14
N GLU A 87 -6.64 -10.21 6.87
CA GLU A 87 -7.00 -9.32 5.76
C GLU A 87 -6.33 -7.95 5.88
N THR A 88 -6.45 -7.29 7.04
CA THR A 88 -5.83 -5.97 7.27
C THR A 88 -4.32 -6.00 7.05
N TRP A 89 -3.64 -7.05 7.50
CA TRP A 89 -2.18 -7.19 7.31
C TRP A 89 -1.82 -7.59 5.89
N ALA A 90 -2.67 -8.36 5.20
CA ALA A 90 -2.49 -8.64 3.77
C ALA A 90 -2.57 -7.35 2.94
N ASP A 91 -3.52 -6.47 3.23
CA ASP A 91 -3.65 -5.17 2.55
C ASP A 91 -2.44 -4.28 2.80
N LYS A 92 -1.96 -4.20 4.05
CA LYS A 92 -0.74 -3.47 4.40
C LYS A 92 0.48 -4.03 3.68
N LYS A 93 0.61 -5.36 3.62
CA LYS A 93 1.68 -6.03 2.88
C LYS A 93 1.65 -5.65 1.40
N MET A 94 0.48 -5.66 0.77
CA MET A 94 0.33 -5.26 -0.63
C MET A 94 0.70 -3.79 -0.86
N LYS A 95 0.31 -2.88 0.04
CA LYS A 95 0.71 -1.46 -0.03
C LYS A 95 2.22 -1.28 0.11
N ALA A 96 2.86 -2.02 1.01
CA ALA A 96 4.30 -1.96 1.19
C ALA A 96 5.06 -2.47 -0.06
N LEU A 97 4.59 -3.55 -0.70
CA LEU A 97 5.13 -4.00 -1.99
C LEU A 97 4.95 -2.97 -3.11
N ASP A 98 3.81 -2.26 -3.10
CA ASP A 98 3.52 -1.21 -4.07
C ASP A 98 4.49 -0.02 -3.93
N LEU A 99 4.82 0.36 -2.69
CA LEU A 99 5.84 1.37 -2.41
C LEU A 99 7.22 0.92 -2.92
N LEU A 100 7.60 -0.34 -2.70
CA LEU A 100 8.84 -0.93 -3.24
C LEU A 100 8.84 -1.06 -4.77
N GLY A 101 7.69 -0.92 -5.44
CA GLY A 101 7.59 -1.08 -6.89
C GLY A 101 7.67 -2.51 -7.37
N LEU A 102 7.37 -3.47 -6.49
CA LEU A 102 7.39 -4.91 -6.78
C LEU A 102 6.01 -5.44 -7.21
N THR A 103 5.07 -4.55 -7.54
CA THR A 103 3.73 -4.88 -8.01
C THR A 103 3.64 -4.66 -9.51
N ASN A 104 2.89 -5.53 -10.21
CA ASN A 104 2.58 -5.36 -11.65
C ASN A 104 1.67 -4.16 -11.95
N LYS A 105 1.37 -3.31 -10.96
CA LYS A 105 0.55 -2.13 -11.17
C LYS A 105 1.41 -1.11 -11.88
N ALA A 106 1.00 -0.73 -13.09
CA ALA A 106 1.62 0.37 -13.82
C ALA A 106 1.57 1.61 -12.91
N LYS A 107 2.73 2.04 -12.42
CA LYS A 107 2.86 3.27 -11.65
C LYS A 107 2.62 4.44 -12.61
N THR A 108 1.47 5.08 -12.49
CA THR A 108 1.13 6.32 -13.19
C THR A 108 1.97 7.45 -12.61
N GLY A 109 3.25 7.51 -12.99
CA GLY A 109 4.22 8.51 -12.53
C GLY A 109 5.51 7.88 -12.03
N ARG A 110 6.65 8.49 -12.39
CA ARG A 110 7.98 8.14 -11.83
C ARG A 110 7.88 8.22 -10.31
N LEU A 111 8.03 7.11 -9.58
CA LEU A 111 8.45 7.23 -8.20
C LEU A 111 9.85 7.80 -8.21
N ILE A 112 9.97 9.01 -7.69
CA ILE A 112 11.25 9.53 -7.22
C ILE A 112 11.52 8.81 -5.89
N ALA A 113 11.81 7.51 -5.95
CA ALA A 113 12.63 6.87 -4.93
C ALA A 113 14.01 7.51 -5.12
N GLY A 114 14.56 8.12 -4.07
CA GLY A 114 15.73 9.02 -4.08
C GLY A 114 17.05 8.39 -4.52
N GLY A 115 17.10 7.76 -5.68
CA GLY A 115 18.28 7.55 -6.50
C GLY A 115 18.32 8.65 -7.55
N SER A 116 19.25 9.57 -7.39
CA SER A 116 19.53 10.64 -8.34
C SER A 116 19.89 10.08 -9.72
N THR A 117 18.88 9.83 -10.55
CA THR A 117 18.96 9.88 -12.00
C THR A 117 18.04 10.99 -12.52
N ALA A 118 18.08 12.14 -11.85
CA ALA A 118 17.90 13.38 -12.58
C ALA A 118 19.07 13.45 -13.57
N ARG A 119 18.81 13.09 -14.83
CA ARG A 119 19.70 13.39 -15.95
C ARG A 119 20.07 14.85 -15.80
N LYS A 120 21.37 15.14 -15.59
CA LYS A 120 21.87 16.49 -15.31
C LYS A 120 21.67 17.47 -16.48
N ASP A 121 21.18 16.99 -17.62
CA ASP A 121 21.12 17.74 -18.88
C ASP A 121 19.70 17.95 -19.44
N GLU A 122 18.63 17.62 -18.69
CA GLU A 122 17.27 17.98 -19.09
C GLU A 122 16.77 19.12 -18.18
N GLU A 123 16.78 20.34 -18.71
CA GLU A 123 16.14 21.50 -18.10
C GLU A 123 14.63 21.18 -17.98
N ILE A 124 14.20 20.82 -16.78
CA ILE A 124 12.79 20.54 -16.47
C ILE A 124 12.05 21.87 -16.55
N THR A 125 11.58 22.22 -17.76
CA THR A 125 10.65 23.32 -17.94
C THR A 125 9.32 22.91 -17.30
N ARG A 126 8.96 23.61 -16.21
CA ARG A 126 7.64 23.48 -15.59
C ARG A 126 6.61 23.78 -16.68
N PRO A 127 5.61 22.91 -16.93
CA PRO A 127 4.53 23.31 -17.83
C PRO A 127 3.90 24.57 -17.25
N GLU A 128 3.91 25.67 -18.01
CA GLU A 128 3.29 26.92 -17.63
C GLU A 128 1.80 26.65 -17.41
N VAL A 129 1.41 26.47 -16.15
CA VAL A 129 0.02 26.53 -15.74
C VAL A 129 -0.40 27.97 -15.96
N LYS A 130 -0.94 28.27 -17.15
CA LYS A 130 -1.62 29.53 -17.39
C LYS A 130 -2.72 29.64 -16.33
N PRO A 131 -2.66 30.59 -15.39
CA PRO A 131 -3.72 30.76 -14.42
C PRO A 131 -4.96 31.20 -15.21
N VAL A 132 -5.93 30.30 -15.34
CA VAL A 132 -7.22 30.66 -15.90
C VAL A 132 -7.90 31.53 -14.85
N ASP A 133 -7.87 32.85 -15.06
CA ASP A 133 -8.55 33.82 -14.21
C ASP A 133 -10.07 33.65 -14.40
N GLU A 134 -10.68 32.78 -13.58
CA GLU A 134 -12.11 32.47 -13.58
C GLU A 134 -12.98 33.74 -13.44
N LEU A 135 -12.42 34.80 -12.83
CA LEU A 135 -13.08 36.09 -12.66
C LEU A 135 -13.26 36.82 -14.01
N ALA A 136 -12.31 36.68 -14.93
CA ALA A 136 -12.37 37.28 -16.27
C ALA A 136 -13.45 36.60 -17.13
N ALA A 137 -13.58 35.27 -17.03
CA ALA A 137 -14.65 34.51 -17.68
C ALA A 137 -16.03 34.92 -17.14
N HIS A 138 -16.14 35.11 -15.83
CA HIS A 138 -17.37 35.58 -15.19
C HIS A 138 -17.74 37.00 -15.67
N ARG A 139 -16.80 37.95 -15.69
CA ARG A 139 -17.04 39.32 -16.17
C ARG A 139 -17.54 39.38 -17.63
N ASN A 140 -16.99 38.54 -18.51
CA ASN A 140 -17.40 38.48 -19.91
C ASN A 140 -18.82 37.92 -20.10
N LYS A 141 -19.23 36.95 -19.28
CA LYS A 141 -20.59 36.38 -19.31
C LYS A 141 -21.65 37.44 -18.98
N TRP A 142 -21.38 38.30 -18.00
CA TRP A 142 -22.32 39.34 -17.58
C TRP A 142 -22.29 40.60 -18.45
N ARG A 143 -21.14 40.96 -19.04
CA ARG A 143 -21.07 42.05 -20.05
C ARG A 143 -21.88 41.76 -21.31
N LYS A 144 -21.92 40.49 -21.78
CA LYS A 144 -22.75 40.12 -22.94
C LYS A 144 -24.25 40.25 -22.67
N LYS A 145 -24.68 40.11 -21.41
CA LYS A 145 -26.11 40.20 -21.03
C LYS A 145 -26.60 41.66 -20.97
N ALA A 146 -25.74 42.61 -20.66
CA ALA A 146 -26.07 44.04 -20.58
C ALA A 146 -26.09 44.77 -21.95
N GLY A 147 -25.63 44.12 -23.03
CA GLY A 147 -25.63 44.69 -24.39
C GLY A 147 -26.74 44.19 -25.30
N ALA A 148 -27.65 43.35 -24.81
CA ALA A 148 -28.76 42.76 -25.58
C ALA A 148 -30.12 43.41 -25.33
N GLU A 149 -30.18 44.46 -24.51
CA GLU A 149 -31.35 45.34 -24.37
C GLU A 149 -31.00 46.75 -24.85
N LYS A 150 -30.99 46.92 -26.17
CA LYS A 150 -31.33 48.17 -26.87
C LYS A 150 -31.83 47.83 -28.27
#